data_AF-T0G5S2-F1
#
_entry.id   AF-T0G5S2-F1
#
_cell.length_a   1.000
_cell.length_b   1.000
_cell.length_c   1.000
_cell.angle_alpha   90.00
_cell.angle_beta   90.00
_cell.angle_gamma   90.00
#
_symmetry.space_group_name_H-M   'P 1'
#
loop_
_entity.id
_entity.type
_entity.pdbx_description
1 polymer ?
#
loop_
_entity_poly.entity_id
_entity_poly.type
_entity_poly.pdbx_seq_one_letter_code
_entity_poly.pdbx_strand_id
1 'polypeptide(L)'
;MSIEHKESVKWFEGYRAVCEFAKESDSKYIYICDREADIFELFQEYVDAGENAPDMLIRANRERKIEGGGCSWSYLETLEPADTYTITVPREKGRRRGKQQSNFDLKS
;
A
#
# COMPACT_ATOMS: atom_id res chain seq x y z
N MET A 1 -9.00 -21.43 13.30
CA MET A 1 -8.47 -20.33 12.46
C MET A 1 -7.01 -20.65 12.16
N SER A 2 -6.57 -20.46 10.91
CA SER A 2 -5.16 -20.59 10.53
C SER A 2 -4.31 -19.49 11.18
N ILE A 3 -2.99 -19.69 11.24
CA ILE A 3 -2.06 -18.72 11.85
C ILE A 3 -2.02 -17.39 11.09
N GLU A 4 -2.17 -17.44 9.76
CA GLU A 4 -2.22 -16.26 8.89
C GLU A 4 -3.41 -15.35 9.23
N HIS A 5 -4.60 -15.90 9.46
CA HIS A 5 -5.74 -15.09 9.89
C HIS A 5 -5.50 -14.39 11.22
N LYS A 6 -4.69 -14.98 12.11
CA LYS A 6 -4.40 -14.41 13.43
C LYS A 6 -3.43 -13.23 13.35
N GLU A 7 -2.46 -13.27 12.44
CA GLU A 7 -1.54 -12.15 12.23
C GLU A 7 -2.19 -11.01 11.45
N SER A 8 -3.12 -11.32 10.53
CA SER A 8 -3.84 -10.29 9.76
C SER A 8 -4.70 -9.38 10.62
N VAL A 9 -5.20 -9.84 11.77
CA VAL A 9 -6.05 -9.07 12.72
C VAL A 9 -5.42 -7.72 13.08
N LYS A 10 -4.09 -7.65 13.22
CA LYS A 10 -3.38 -6.41 13.58
C LYS A 10 -3.68 -5.25 12.61
N TRP A 11 -3.85 -5.57 11.32
CA TRP A 11 -4.13 -4.57 10.28
C TRP A 11 -5.57 -4.06 10.35
N PHE A 12 -6.52 -4.93 10.65
CA PHE A 12 -7.94 -4.56 10.83
C PHE A 12 -8.13 -3.68 12.07
N GLU A 13 -7.55 -4.10 13.20
CA GLU A 13 -7.63 -3.33 14.46
C GLU A 13 -6.97 -1.95 14.30
N GLY A 14 -5.81 -1.91 13.65
CA GLY A 14 -5.12 -0.66 13.36
C GLY A 14 -5.93 0.26 12.46
N TYR A 15 -6.49 -0.25 11.36
CA TYR A 15 -7.31 0.56 10.46
C TYR A 15 -8.56 1.11 11.15
N ARG A 16 -9.31 0.26 11.88
CA ARG A 16 -10.50 0.68 12.63
C ARG A 16 -10.17 1.74 13.69
N ALA A 17 -9.04 1.62 14.38
CA ALA A 17 -8.61 2.64 15.33
C ALA A 17 -8.35 4.00 14.66
N VAL A 18 -7.76 4.00 13.46
CA VAL A 18 -7.58 5.24 12.68
C VAL A 18 -8.92 5.78 12.18
N CYS A 19 -9.88 4.92 11.79
CA CYS A 19 -11.24 5.34 11.46
C CYS A 19 -11.91 6.06 12.63
N GLU A 20 -11.86 5.51 13.84
CA GLU A 20 -12.43 6.16 15.02
C GLU A 20 -11.73 7.49 15.31
N PHE A 21 -10.39 7.53 15.24
CA PHE A 21 -9.64 8.78 15.43
C PHE A 21 -9.98 9.84 14.38
N ALA A 22 -10.15 9.43 13.12
CA ALA A 22 -10.47 10.33 12.02
C ALA A 22 -11.87 10.96 12.16
N LYS A 23 -12.84 10.28 12.80
CA LYS A 23 -14.16 10.86 13.07
C LYS A 23 -14.10 12.08 13.99
N GLU A 24 -13.10 12.14 14.87
CA GLU A 24 -12.91 13.22 15.84
C GLU A 24 -12.07 14.38 15.27
N SER A 25 -11.70 14.32 13.98
CA SER A 25 -10.76 15.27 13.38
C SER A 25 -11.17 15.68 11.97
N ASP A 26 -11.07 16.98 11.67
CA ASP A 26 -11.29 17.51 10.32
C ASP A 26 -10.13 17.23 9.35
N SER A 27 -9.08 16.55 9.80
CA SER A 27 -7.89 16.26 8.99
C SER A 27 -8.08 15.01 8.12
N LYS A 28 -7.35 14.95 7.01
CA LYS A 28 -7.26 13.73 6.19
C LYS A 28 -6.16 12.82 6.73
N TYR A 29 -6.49 11.54 6.84
CA TYR A 29 -5.58 10.50 7.33
C TYR A 29 -5.32 9.48 6.24
N ILE A 30 -4.08 8.99 6.20
CA ILE A 30 -3.66 7.92 5.30
C ILE A 30 -3.10 6.79 6.15
N TYR A 31 -3.71 5.61 6.06
CA TYR A 31 -3.24 4.39 6.69
C TYR A 31 -2.20 3.70 5.79
N ILE A 32 -0.94 3.73 6.21
CA ILE A 32 0.21 3.24 5.43
C ILE A 32 0.61 1.86 5.95
N CYS A 33 0.71 0.87 5.06
CA CYS A 33 1.12 -0.49 5.42
C CYS A 33 2.10 -1.09 4.42
N ASP A 34 2.87 -2.07 4.89
CA ASP A 34 3.74 -2.86 4.04
C ASP A 34 3.00 -3.96 3.26
N ARG A 35 3.75 -4.85 2.63
CA ARG A 35 3.25 -5.90 1.73
C ARG A 35 2.41 -6.97 2.43
N GLU A 36 2.52 -7.13 3.75
CA GLU A 36 1.73 -8.10 4.51
C GLU A 36 0.27 -7.68 4.62
N ALA A 37 -0.02 -6.39 4.51
CA ALA A 37 -1.37 -5.85 4.58
C ALA A 37 -2.12 -5.90 3.24
N ASP A 38 -1.52 -6.41 2.16
CA ASP A 38 -2.17 -6.59 0.86
C ASP A 38 -3.17 -7.77 0.89
N ILE A 39 -4.26 -7.55 1.63
CA ILE A 39 -5.32 -8.51 1.96
C ILE A 39 -6.64 -7.90 1.49
N PHE A 40 -7.44 -8.67 0.73
CA PHE A 40 -8.67 -8.16 0.11
C PHE A 40 -9.66 -7.60 1.14
N GLU A 41 -9.82 -8.30 2.25
CA GLU A 41 -10.74 -7.96 3.32
C GLU A 41 -10.43 -6.61 3.96
N LEU A 42 -9.16 -6.15 3.96
CA LEU A 42 -8.82 -4.82 4.46
C LEU A 42 -9.35 -3.71 3.54
N PHE A 43 -9.35 -3.92 2.22
CA PHE A 43 -9.98 -2.99 1.27
C PHE A 43 -11.50 -3.00 1.40
N GLN A 44 -12.10 -4.13 1.77
CA GLN A 44 -13.54 -4.19 2.07
C GLN A 44 -13.88 -3.34 3.30
N GLU A 45 -13.06 -3.36 4.35
CA GLU A 45 -13.24 -2.48 5.51
C GLU A 45 -13.16 -1.00 5.14
N TYR A 46 -12.31 -0.62 4.17
CA TYR A 46 -12.29 0.74 3.66
C TYR A 46 -13.62 1.14 3.03
N VAL A 47 -14.17 0.27 2.17
CA VAL A 47 -15.47 0.49 1.52
C VAL A 47 -16.59 0.56 2.58
N ASP A 48 -16.58 -0.34 3.55
CA ASP A 48 -17.60 -0.43 4.60
C ASP A 48 -17.54 0.75 5.59
N ALA A 49 -16.35 1.32 5.82
CA ALA A 49 -16.17 2.51 6.67
C ALA A 49 -16.82 3.77 6.07
N GLY A 50 -17.07 3.79 4.75
CA GLY A 50 -17.87 4.81 4.08
C GLY A 50 -17.20 6.18 3.94
N GLU A 51 -18.01 7.22 3.84
CA GLU A 51 -17.52 8.58 3.61
C GLU A 51 -16.70 9.08 4.83
N ASN A 52 -15.52 9.64 4.55
CA ASN A 52 -14.50 10.07 5.53
C ASN A 52 -13.64 8.96 6.14
N ALA A 53 -13.72 7.74 5.62
CA ALA A 53 -12.74 6.71 5.89
C ALA A 53 -11.29 7.21 5.58
N PRO A 54 -10.29 6.90 6.41
CA PRO A 54 -8.89 7.17 6.10
C PRO A 54 -8.47 6.50 4.80
N ASP A 55 -7.80 7.22 3.91
CA ASP A 55 -7.27 6.65 2.67
C ASP A 55 -6.20 5.59 2.97
N MET A 56 -5.95 4.67 2.04
CA MET A 56 -4.98 3.59 2.22
C MET A 56 -3.81 3.72 1.26
N LEU A 57 -2.59 3.52 1.78
CA LEU A 57 -1.39 3.32 0.99
C LEU A 57 -0.74 2.00 1.38
N ILE A 58 -1.01 0.96 0.61
CA ILE A 58 -0.54 -0.40 0.88
C ILE A 58 0.40 -0.83 -0.24
N ARG A 59 1.56 -1.37 0.13
CA ARG A 59 2.47 -1.94 -0.86
C ARG A 59 1.88 -3.23 -1.44
N ALA A 60 1.61 -3.24 -2.74
CA ALA A 60 1.12 -4.45 -3.41
C ALA A 60 2.12 -5.62 -3.30
N ASN A 61 1.58 -6.80 -3.03
CA ASN A 61 2.28 -8.08 -2.89
C ASN A 61 1.74 -9.15 -3.86
N ARG A 62 0.47 -9.04 -4.26
CA ARG A 62 -0.22 -9.99 -5.12
C ARG A 62 -0.66 -9.32 -6.42
N GLU A 63 -0.66 -10.10 -7.50
CA GLU A 63 -1.28 -9.68 -8.75
C GLU A 63 -2.80 -9.67 -8.57
N ARG A 64 -3.45 -8.56 -8.94
CA ARG A 64 -4.90 -8.41 -8.82
C ARG A 64 -5.51 -8.26 -10.20
N LYS A 65 -6.68 -8.86 -10.42
CA LYS A 65 -7.47 -8.61 -11.62
C LYS A 65 -8.12 -7.25 -11.53
N ILE A 66 -8.05 -6.49 -12.61
CA ILE A 66 -8.68 -5.18 -12.71
C ILE A 66 -10.00 -5.25 -13.48
N GLU A 67 -10.90 -4.35 -13.15
CA GLU A 67 -12.13 -4.16 -13.91
C GLU A 67 -11.79 -3.70 -15.34
N GLY A 68 -12.49 -4.23 -16.35
CA GLY A 68 -12.14 -4.03 -17.76
C GLY A 68 -11.15 -5.06 -18.33
N GLY A 69 -10.61 -5.95 -17.48
CA GLY A 69 -9.76 -7.07 -17.89
C GLY A 69 -8.26 -6.82 -17.75
N GLY A 70 -7.50 -7.90 -17.58
CA GLY A 70 -6.06 -7.85 -17.33
C GLY A 70 -5.70 -7.94 -15.84
N CYS A 71 -4.42 -7.80 -15.56
CA CYS A 71 -3.83 -7.87 -14.24
C CYS A 71 -3.14 -6.56 -13.87
N SER A 72 -3.06 -6.24 -12.58
CA SER A 72 -2.55 -4.97 -12.07
C SER A 72 -1.14 -4.65 -12.56
N TRP A 73 -0.21 -5.61 -12.50
CA TRP A 73 1.17 -5.37 -12.92
C TRP A 73 1.32 -5.22 -14.43
N SER A 74 0.71 -6.13 -15.21
CA SER A 74 0.77 -6.03 -16.68
C SER A 74 0.09 -4.75 -17.19
N TYR A 75 -1.01 -4.32 -16.55
CA TYR A 75 -1.63 -3.03 -16.85
C TYR A 75 -0.69 -1.87 -16.57
N LEU A 76 -0.07 -1.82 -15.38
CA LEU A 76 0.90 -0.77 -15.06
C LEU A 76 2.06 -0.74 -16.06
N GLU A 77 2.55 -1.87 -16.55
CA GLU A 77 3.59 -1.93 -17.58
C GLU A 77 3.20 -1.24 -18.90
N THR A 78 1.92 -1.16 -19.22
CA THR A 78 1.45 -0.47 -20.44
C THR A 78 1.38 1.05 -20.32
N LEU A 79 1.43 1.59 -19.09
CA LEU A 79 1.34 3.03 -18.85
C LEU A 79 2.67 3.71 -19.11
N GLU A 80 2.63 4.86 -19.80
CA GLU A 80 3.78 5.75 -19.90
C GLU A 80 4.10 6.32 -18.50
N PRO A 81 5.39 6.39 -18.10
CA PRO A 81 5.77 7.05 -16.87
C PRO A 81 5.27 8.50 -16.84
N ALA A 82 4.57 8.88 -15.78
CA ALA A 82 4.17 10.25 -15.53
C ALA A 82 5.38 11.12 -15.17
N ASP A 83 6.35 10.54 -14.44
CA ASP A 83 7.62 11.17 -14.10
C ASP A 83 8.65 10.11 -13.67
N THR A 84 9.93 10.48 -13.65
CA THR A 84 11.02 9.64 -13.12
C THR A 84 11.77 10.42 -12.05
N TYR A 85 11.92 9.81 -10.87
CA TYR A 85 12.68 10.41 -9.78
C TYR A 85 13.84 9.51 -9.35
N THR A 86 14.88 10.16 -8.85
CA THR A 86 16.07 9.47 -8.36
C THR A 86 16.21 9.63 -6.86
N ILE A 87 16.24 8.52 -6.13
CA ILE A 87 16.49 8.53 -4.68
C ILE A 87 17.90 8.05 -4.37
N THR A 88 18.47 8.60 -3.30
CA THR A 88 19.73 8.11 -2.75
C THR A 88 19.41 7.09 -1.66
N VAL A 89 19.76 5.83 -1.87
CA VAL A 89 19.56 4.78 -0.86
C VAL A 89 20.74 4.80 0.13
N PRO A 90 20.51 5.09 1.44
CA PRO A 90 21.57 5.10 2.43
C PRO A 90 22.11 3.69 2.70
N ARG A 91 23.36 3.62 3.17
CA ARG A 91 24.10 2.36 3.36
C ARG A 91 23.67 1.62 4.63
N GLU A 92 23.31 0.34 4.51
CA GLU A 92 23.28 -0.58 5.64
C GLU A 92 24.70 -1.13 5.93
N LYS A 93 25.11 -1.16 7.21
CA LYS A 93 26.41 -1.71 7.64
C LYS A 93 26.48 -3.21 7.28
N GLY A 94 27.19 -3.56 6.20
CA GLY A 94 27.55 -4.96 5.91
C GLY A 94 27.65 -5.38 4.43
N ARG A 95 27.14 -4.60 3.46
CA ARG A 95 27.18 -4.97 2.04
C ARG A 95 28.39 -4.36 1.29
N ARG A 96 29.12 -5.18 0.52
CA ARG A 96 30.32 -4.76 -0.26
C ARG A 96 29.96 -3.85 -1.45
N ARG A 97 30.61 -2.69 -1.49
CA ARG A 97 30.90 -1.68 -2.55
C ARG A 97 29.91 -1.50 -3.72
N GLY A 98 29.11 -0.42 -3.63
CA GLY A 98 28.53 0.36 -4.74
C GLY A 98 27.67 1.53 -4.20
N LYS A 99 27.61 2.69 -4.87
CA LYS A 99 26.51 3.66 -4.67
C LYS A 99 25.37 3.18 -5.58
N GLN A 100 24.22 2.82 -5.03
CA GLN A 100 23.08 2.41 -5.84
C GLN A 100 22.14 3.60 -6.00
N GLN A 101 22.14 4.14 -7.21
CA GLN A 101 21.17 5.13 -7.66
C GLN A 101 20.10 4.34 -8.41
N SER A 102 18.85 4.45 -7.98
CA SER A 102 17.73 3.76 -8.62
C SER A 102 16.72 4.79 -9.10
N ASN A 103 16.35 4.68 -10.37
CA ASN A 103 15.28 5.43 -10.97
C ASN A 103 13.96 4.71 -10.67
N PHE A 104 12.96 5.48 -10.29
CA PHE A 104 11.61 5.00 -10.10
C PHE A 104 10.69 5.77 -11.02
N ASP A 105 9.89 5.03 -11.78
CA ASP A 105 8.88 5.59 -12.65
C ASP A 105 7.57 5.69 -11.87
N LEU A 106 7.06 6.92 -11.75
CA LEU A 106 5.72 7.15 -11.24
C LEU A 106 4.73 6.86 -12.37
N LYS A 107 3.77 5.99 -12.11
CA LYS A 107 2.71 5.64 -13.06
C LYS A 107 1.40 6.20 -12.54
N SER A 108 0.70 6.98 -13.36
CA SER A 108 -0.58 7.64 -13.04
C SER A 108 -1.75 6.94 -13.73
#